data_AF-A0AAX2I2U2-F1
#
_entry.id   AF-A0AAX2I2U2-F1
#
_cell.length_a   1.000
_cell.length_b   1.000
_cell.length_c   1.000
_cell.angle_alpha   90.00
_cell.angle_beta   90.00
_cell.angle_gamma   90.00
#
_symmetry.space_group_name_H-M   'P 1'
#
loop_
_entity.id
_entity.type
_entity.pdbx_description
1 polymer ?
#
loop_
_entity_poly.entity_id
_entity_poly.type
_entity_poly.pdbx_seq_one_letter_code
_entity_poly.pdbx_strand_id
1 'polypeptide(L)'
;MSTWLIYALLSALSASLVAIFGKIGLQHLDANTATAVRAVVMALFLVGVVVVQGKFNLVGTVLADKKALLFIVLSGVAGALSWLFYFMAIKNGTVSQVAPIDKLSVVFAVLLAFILFGEKISLVAGLGVALITAGALMVALG
;
A
#
# COMPACT_ATOMS: atom_id res chain seq x y z
N MET A 1 12.61 -20.50 -5.86
CA MET A 1 11.83 -19.28 -6.15
C MET A 1 12.66 -18.06 -5.76
N SER A 2 12.59 -16.98 -6.54
CA SER A 2 13.31 -15.75 -6.25
C SER A 2 12.81 -15.11 -4.95
N THR A 3 13.72 -14.64 -4.10
CA THR A 3 13.41 -14.09 -2.77
C THR A 3 12.38 -12.96 -2.80
N TRP A 4 12.38 -12.14 -3.86
CA TRP A 4 11.41 -11.06 -4.03
C TRP A 4 9.96 -11.55 -4.15
N LEU A 5 9.74 -12.72 -4.77
CA LEU A 5 8.40 -13.27 -4.97
C LEU A 5 7.80 -13.72 -3.63
N ILE A 6 8.63 -14.32 -2.77
CA ILE A 6 8.21 -14.74 -1.42
C ILE A 6 7.77 -13.51 -0.61
N TYR A 7 8.56 -12.43 -0.63
CA TYR A 7 8.18 -11.20 0.06
C TYR A 7 6.92 -10.54 -0.53
N ALA A 8 6.75 -10.57 -1.85
CA ALA A 8 5.54 -10.05 -2.50
C ALA A 8 4.28 -10.84 -2.09
N LEU A 9 4.37 -12.17 -2.02
CA LEU A 9 3.26 -13.02 -1.56
C LEU A 9 2.93 -12.80 -0.09
N LEU A 10 3.95 -12.69 0.78
CA LEU A 10 3.75 -12.35 2.18
C LEU A 10 3.13 -10.95 2.35
N SER A 11 3.51 -9.98 1.51
CA SER A 11 2.88 -8.67 1.47
C SER A 11 1.42 -8.74 1.04
N ALA A 12 1.08 -9.54 0.03
CA ALA A 12 -0.30 -9.73 -0.42
C ALA A 12 -1.17 -10.36 0.67
N LEU A 13 -0.66 -11.38 1.36
CA LEU A 13 -1.34 -11.99 2.51
C LEU A 13 -1.52 -11.00 3.66
N SER A 14 -0.49 -10.23 3.99
CA SER A 14 -0.57 -9.21 5.05
C SER A 14 -1.58 -8.12 4.69
N ALA A 15 -1.64 -7.71 3.42
CA ALA A 15 -2.60 -6.73 2.94
C ALA A 15 -4.05 -7.21 3.03
N SER A 16 -4.32 -8.51 2.83
CA SER A 16 -5.68 -9.05 3.03
C SER A 16 -6.09 -9.01 4.50
N LEU A 17 -5.19 -9.35 5.43
CA LEU A 17 -5.44 -9.22 6.87
C LEU A 17 -5.72 -7.76 7.27
N VAL A 18 -4.96 -6.81 6.71
CA VAL A 18 -5.19 -5.38 6.91
C VAL A 18 -6.61 -4.96 6.51
N ALA A 19 -7.12 -5.47 5.38
CA ALA A 19 -8.47 -5.18 4.92
C ALA A 19 -9.55 -5.74 5.86
N ILE A 20 -9.39 -7.00 6.28
CA ILE A 20 -10.35 -7.70 7.15
C ILE A 20 -10.37 -7.09 8.56
N PHE A 21 -9.21 -6.97 9.20
CA PHE A 21 -9.11 -6.37 10.54
C PHE A 21 -9.50 -4.89 10.53
N GLY A 22 -9.15 -4.16 9.47
CA GLY A 22 -9.59 -2.79 9.26
C GLY A 22 -11.11 -2.70 9.22
N LYS A 23 -11.79 -3.54 8.43
CA LYS A 23 -13.25 -3.52 8.39
C LYS A 23 -13.89 -3.83 9.75
N ILE A 24 -13.38 -4.83 10.47
CA ILE A 24 -13.89 -5.20 11.80
C ILE A 24 -13.69 -4.03 12.79
N GLY A 25 -12.50 -3.43 12.83
CA GLY A 25 -12.18 -2.33 13.73
C GLY A 25 -12.93 -1.02 13.44
N LEU A 26 -13.47 -0.86 12.22
CA LEU A 26 -14.16 0.36 11.77
C LEU A 26 -15.68 0.33 11.95
N GLN A 27 -16.27 -0.79 12.38
CA GLN A 27 -17.73 -0.95 12.43
C GLN A 27 -18.45 0.11 13.27
N HIS A 28 -17.83 0.54 14.37
CA HIS A 28 -18.42 1.50 15.31
C HIS A 28 -17.57 2.77 15.50
N LEU A 29 -16.49 2.91 14.74
CA LEU A 29 -15.53 4.00 14.90
C LEU A 29 -15.48 4.88 13.65
N ASP A 30 -15.11 6.15 13.84
CA ASP A 30 -14.77 7.01 12.72
C ASP A 30 -13.52 6.49 11.98
N ALA A 31 -13.55 6.55 10.64
CA ALA A 31 -12.50 5.97 9.81
C ALA A 31 -11.18 6.73 9.92
N ASN A 32 -11.25 8.06 10.05
CA ASN A 32 -10.06 8.89 10.15
C ASN A 32 -9.38 8.67 11.50
N THR A 33 -10.17 8.62 12.57
CA THR A 33 -9.69 8.40 13.94
C THR A 33 -9.03 7.02 14.07
N ALA A 34 -9.68 5.96 13.58
CA ALA A 34 -9.11 4.62 13.61
C ALA A 34 -7.84 4.49 12.75
N THR A 35 -7.82 5.15 11.59
CA THR A 35 -6.63 5.18 10.72
C THR A 35 -5.45 5.91 11.39
N ALA A 36 -5.71 6.98 12.13
CA ALA A 36 -4.69 7.68 12.90
C ALA A 36 -4.10 6.80 14.01
N VAL A 37 -4.94 6.10 14.78
CA VAL A 37 -4.48 5.12 15.78
C VAL A 37 -3.63 4.02 15.12
N ARG A 38 -4.07 3.51 13.97
CA ARG A 38 -3.32 2.50 13.21
C ARG A 38 -1.94 2.98 12.78
N ALA A 39 -1.80 4.26 12.40
CA ALA A 39 -0.52 4.85 12.04
C ALA A 39 0.45 4.86 13.22
N VAL A 40 -0.02 5.17 14.43
CA VAL A 40 0.80 5.12 15.66
C VAL A 40 1.26 3.69 15.95
N VAL A 41 0.35 2.71 15.87
CA VAL A 41 0.70 1.29 16.07
C VAL A 41 1.76 0.83 15.06
N MET A 42 1.60 1.19 13.78
CA MET A 42 2.59 0.88 12.75
C MET A 42 3.94 1.55 13.01
N ALA A 43 3.94 2.83 13.39
CA ALA A 43 5.16 3.55 13.70
C ALA A 43 5.93 2.89 14.84
N LEU A 44 5.26 2.53 15.93
CA LEU A 44 5.86 1.82 17.06
C LEU A 44 6.43 0.46 16.64
N PHE A 45 5.68 -0.30 15.83
CA PHE A 45 6.13 -1.59 15.31
C PHE A 45 7.40 -1.45 14.47
N LEU A 46 7.43 -0.51 13.51
CA LEU A 46 8.59 -0.29 12.64
C LEU A 46 9.81 0.23 13.41
N VAL A 47 9.62 1.12 14.38
CA VAL A 47 10.70 1.55 15.28
C VAL A 47 11.26 0.36 16.07
N GLY A 48 10.39 -0.50 16.61
CA GLY A 48 10.80 -1.73 17.30
C GLY A 48 11.65 -2.64 16.40
N VAL A 49 11.27 -2.80 15.13
CA VAL A 49 12.06 -3.57 14.14
C VAL A 49 13.45 -2.96 13.93
N VAL A 50 13.56 -1.63 13.80
CA VAL A 50 14.86 -0.94 13.64
C VAL A 50 15.76 -1.13 14.87
N VAL A 51 15.17 -1.05 16.06
CA VAL A 51 15.87 -1.25 17.34
C VAL A 51 16.38 -2.69 17.45
N VAL A 52 15.53 -3.70 17.20
CA VAL A 52 15.92 -5.12 17.24
C VAL A 52 17.00 -5.45 16.21
N GLN A 53 16.96 -4.81 15.03
CA GLN A 53 18.01 -4.99 14.02
C GLN A 53 19.30 -4.22 14.32
N GLY A 54 19.36 -3.39 15.38
CA GLY A 54 20.53 -2.59 15.72
C GLY A 54 20.84 -1.49 14.69
N LYS A 55 19.89 -1.11 13.83
CA LYS A 55 20.08 -0.18 12.70
C LYS A 55 19.75 1.28 13.04
N PHE A 56 19.68 1.61 14.33
CA PHE A 56 19.30 2.96 14.77
C PHE A 56 20.29 4.03 14.30
N ASN A 57 21.56 3.67 14.13
CA ASN A 57 22.61 4.53 13.58
C ASN A 57 22.38 4.97 12.13
N LEU A 58 21.61 4.22 11.34
CA LEU A 58 21.30 4.54 9.93
C LEU A 58 20.19 5.58 9.78
N VAL A 59 19.42 5.84 10.84
CA VAL A 59 18.34 6.84 10.82
C VAL A 59 18.92 8.23 10.53
N GLY A 60 20.07 8.57 11.12
CA GLY A 60 20.76 9.84 10.87
C GLY A 60 21.18 10.00 9.40
N THR A 61 21.59 8.92 8.74
CA THR A 61 21.96 8.93 7.32
C THR A 61 20.76 9.26 6.42
N VAL A 62 19.59 8.69 6.72
CA VAL A 62 18.34 8.97 5.98
C VAL A 62 17.90 10.41 6.19
N LEU A 63 18.01 10.94 7.42
CA LEU A 63 17.63 12.31 7.73
C LEU A 63 18.58 13.36 7.13
N ALA A 64 19.85 13.01 6.91
CA ALA A 64 20.83 13.91 6.31
C ALA A 64 20.64 14.08 4.79
N ASP A 65 20.13 13.06 4.09
CA ASP A 65 19.83 13.14 2.67
C ASP A 65 18.49 13.86 2.42
N LYS A 66 18.55 15.17 2.17
CA LYS A 66 17.37 16.02 1.92
C LYS A 66 16.51 15.54 0.75
N LYS A 67 17.12 14.97 -0.29
CA LYS A 67 16.39 14.50 -1.47
C LYS A 67 15.65 13.20 -1.15
N ALA A 68 16.34 12.23 -0.54
CA ALA A 68 15.70 11.01 -0.08
C ALA A 68 14.58 11.32 0.94
N LEU A 69 14.83 12.22 1.89
CA LEU A 69 13.86 12.62 2.90
C LEU A 69 12.61 13.24 2.25
N LEU A 70 12.76 14.10 1.24
CA LEU A 70 11.62 14.67 0.52
C LEU A 70 10.75 13.57 -0.11
N PHE A 71 11.34 12.63 -0.83
CA PHE A 71 10.59 11.54 -1.45
C PHE A 71 9.97 10.58 -0.42
N ILE A 72 10.64 10.34 0.72
CA ILE A 72 10.10 9.55 1.83
C ILE A 72 8.89 10.25 2.46
N VAL A 73 8.95 11.56 2.68
CA VAL A 73 7.82 12.34 3.20
C VAL A 73 6.66 12.33 2.21
N LEU A 74 6.92 12.58 0.92
CA LEU A 74 5.89 12.52 -0.13
C LEU A 74 5.25 11.13 -0.22
N SER A 75 6.07 10.07 -0.15
CA SER A 75 5.58 8.68 -0.12
C SER A 75 4.74 8.41 1.13
N GLY A 76 5.15 8.89 2.30
CA GLY A 76 4.40 8.78 3.54
C GLY A 76 3.04 9.47 3.47
N VAL A 77 2.98 10.69 2.92
CA VAL A 77 1.72 11.42 2.69
C VAL A 77 0.83 10.66 1.69
N ALA A 78 1.38 10.20 0.57
CA ALA A 78 0.64 9.42 -0.42
C ALA A 78 0.08 8.11 0.18
N GLY A 79 0.87 7.41 0.99
CA GLY A 79 0.43 6.20 1.71
C GLY A 79 -0.67 6.49 2.73
N ALA A 80 -0.55 7.59 3.47
CA ALA A 80 -1.58 8.01 4.43
C ALA A 80 -2.90 8.37 3.72
N LEU A 81 -2.85 9.10 2.60
CA LEU A 81 -4.01 9.42 1.78
C LEU A 81 -4.66 8.16 1.20
N SER A 82 -3.85 7.26 0.65
CA SER A 82 -4.32 5.96 0.13
C SER A 82 -5.09 5.19 1.21
N TRP A 83 -4.55 5.07 2.42
CA TRP A 83 -5.22 4.38 3.51
C TRP A 83 -6.49 5.09 3.99
N LEU A 84 -6.47 6.41 4.10
CA LEU A 84 -7.64 7.19 4.52
C LEU A 84 -8.82 6.92 3.59
N PHE A 85 -8.62 7.04 2.28
CA PHE A 85 -9.67 6.78 1.29
C PHE A 85 -10.05 5.30 1.23
N TYR A 86 -9.08 4.38 1.33
CA TYR A 86 -9.32 2.94 1.32
C TYR A 86 -10.22 2.49 2.48
N PHE A 87 -9.92 2.92 3.71
CA PHE A 87 -10.73 2.54 4.87
C PHE A 87 -12.07 3.26 4.92
N MET A 88 -12.14 4.50 4.43
CA MET A 88 -13.42 5.18 4.23
C MET A 88 -14.30 4.41 3.24
N ALA A 89 -13.72 3.87 2.16
CA ALA A 89 -14.44 3.03 1.21
C ALA A 89 -14.86 1.69 1.84
N ILE A 90 -13.96 0.98 2.55
CA ILE A 90 -14.27 -0.29 3.23
C ILE A 90 -15.36 -0.15 4.31
N LYS A 91 -15.41 1.00 4.99
CA LYS A 91 -16.45 1.27 5.97
C LYS A 91 -17.83 1.35 5.31
N ASN A 92 -17.91 1.93 4.11
CA ASN A 92 -19.17 2.16 3.39
C ASN A 92 -19.52 1.07 2.34
N GLY A 93 -18.58 0.21 1.96
CA GLY A 93 -18.75 -0.86 0.97
C GLY A 93 -18.21 -2.21 1.46
N THR A 94 -18.31 -3.28 0.67
CA THR A 94 -17.74 -4.59 1.08
C THR A 94 -16.24 -4.68 0.79
N VAL A 95 -15.51 -5.51 1.57
CA VAL A 95 -14.08 -5.75 1.30
C VAL A 95 -13.91 -6.35 -0.10
N SER A 96 -14.80 -7.25 -0.50
CA SER A 96 -14.79 -7.89 -1.82
C SER A 96 -14.96 -6.90 -2.97
N GLN A 97 -15.66 -5.78 -2.78
CA GLN A 97 -15.80 -4.74 -3.80
C GLN A 97 -14.65 -3.73 -3.79
N VAL A 98 -14.20 -3.30 -2.60
CA VAL A 98 -13.20 -2.23 -2.48
C VAL A 98 -11.78 -2.74 -2.71
N ALA A 99 -11.45 -3.95 -2.24
CA ALA A 99 -10.09 -4.49 -2.34
C ALA A 99 -9.61 -4.69 -3.79
N PRO A 100 -10.44 -5.16 -4.76
CA PRO A 100 -10.03 -5.24 -6.16
C PRO A 100 -9.83 -3.86 -6.80
N ILE A 101 -10.70 -2.88 -6.51
CA ILE A 101 -10.53 -1.50 -7.01
C ILE A 101 -9.22 -0.89 -6.52
N ASP A 102 -8.84 -1.14 -5.26
CA ASP A 102 -7.52 -0.74 -4.72
C ASP A 102 -6.34 -1.34 -5.52
N LYS A 103 -6.50 -2.51 -6.15
CA LYS A 103 -5.46 -3.12 -6.99
C LYS A 103 -5.29 -2.46 -8.34
N LEU A 104 -6.19 -1.56 -8.74
CA LEU A 104 -5.94 -0.67 -9.87
C LEU A 104 -4.74 0.26 -9.62
N SER A 105 -4.27 0.40 -8.37
CA SER A 105 -3.00 1.06 -8.06
C SER A 105 -1.80 0.49 -8.83
N VAL A 106 -1.83 -0.79 -9.21
CA VAL A 106 -0.81 -1.41 -10.09
C VAL A 106 -0.83 -0.79 -11.48
N VAL A 107 -2.01 -0.50 -12.03
CA VAL A 107 -2.17 0.17 -13.33
C VAL A 107 -1.52 1.55 -13.30
N PHE A 108 -1.86 2.35 -12.29
CA PHE A 108 -1.28 3.68 -12.11
C PHE A 108 0.23 3.62 -11.88
N ALA A 109 0.72 2.68 -11.07
CA ALA A 109 2.14 2.52 -10.81
C ALA A 109 2.93 2.20 -12.09
N VAL A 110 2.43 1.27 -12.93
CA VAL A 110 3.06 0.92 -14.20
C VAL A 110 3.05 2.10 -15.18
N LEU A 111 1.95 2.84 -15.27
CA LEU A 111 1.86 4.04 -16.12
C LEU A 111 2.82 5.14 -15.64
N LEU A 112 2.86 5.41 -14.35
CA LEU A 112 3.77 6.40 -13.78
C LEU A 112 5.23 5.97 -13.95
N ALA A 113 5.55 4.68 -13.83
CA ALA A 113 6.89 4.17 -14.04
C ALA A 113 7.35 4.32 -15.49
N PHE A 114 6.46 4.07 -16.45
CA PHE A 114 6.70 4.35 -17.86
C PHE A 114 6.96 5.85 -18.11
N ILE A 115 6.15 6.74 -17.53
CA ILE A 115 6.25 8.19 -17.77
C ILE A 115 7.46 8.81 -17.07
N LEU A 116 7.70 8.47 -15.80
CA LEU A 116 8.70 9.13 -14.95
C LEU A 116 10.09 8.49 -15.06
N PHE A 117 10.16 7.16 -15.19
CA PHE A 117 11.42 6.41 -15.23
C PHE A 117 11.76 5.90 -16.64
N GLY A 118 10.86 6.04 -17.62
CA GLY A 118 11.08 5.57 -18.98
C GLY A 118 11.08 4.04 -19.10
N GLU A 119 10.50 3.34 -18.14
CA GLU A 119 10.48 1.87 -18.14
C GLU A 119 9.73 1.33 -19.35
N LYS A 120 10.36 0.43 -20.12
CA LYS A 120 9.71 -0.19 -21.28
C LYS A 120 8.76 -1.29 -20.82
N ILE A 121 7.46 -1.10 -21.06
CA ILE A 121 6.45 -2.11 -20.79
C ILE A 121 6.40 -3.09 -21.96
N SER A 122 6.60 -4.38 -21.68
CA SER A 122 6.42 -5.43 -22.69
C SER A 122 4.94 -5.61 -23.03
N LEU A 123 4.64 -6.08 -24.24
CA LEU A 123 3.26 -6.39 -24.65
C LEU A 123 2.56 -7.36 -23.67
N VAL A 124 3.30 -8.35 -23.17
CA VAL A 124 2.79 -9.32 -22.18
C VAL A 124 2.44 -8.64 -20.86
N ALA A 125 3.31 -7.75 -20.36
CA ALA A 125 3.03 -6.98 -19.15
C ALA A 125 1.83 -6.05 -19.32
N GLY A 126 1.70 -5.39 -20.48
CA GLY A 126 0.54 -4.55 -20.81
C GLY A 126 -0.77 -5.33 -20.83
N LEU A 127 -0.79 -6.52 -21.42
CA LEU A 127 -1.95 -7.42 -21.37
C LEU A 127 -2.26 -7.87 -19.94
N GLY A 128 -1.24 -8.16 -19.13
CA GLY A 128 -1.43 -8.49 -17.72
C GLY A 128 -2.10 -7.36 -16.93
N VAL A 129 -1.67 -6.12 -17.12
CA VAL A 129 -2.29 -4.94 -16.51
C VAL A 129 -3.74 -4.75 -16.96
N ALA A 130 -4.03 -4.96 -18.25
CA ALA A 130 -5.39 -4.91 -18.78
C ALA A 130 -6.29 -5.99 -18.14
N LEU A 131 -5.80 -7.22 -17.99
CA LEU A 131 -6.52 -8.32 -17.34
C LEU A 131 -6.76 -8.07 -15.84
N ILE A 132 -5.76 -7.53 -15.12
CA ILE A 132 -5.93 -7.12 -13.72
C ILE A 132 -7.04 -6.06 -13.62
N THR A 133 -7.06 -5.10 -14.54
CA THR A 133 -8.07 -4.04 -14.59
C THR A 133 -9.47 -4.61 -14.82
N ALA A 134 -9.62 -5.44 -15.85
CA ALA A 134 -10.89 -6.08 -16.17
C ALA A 134 -11.39 -6.95 -15.01
N GLY A 135 -10.52 -7.80 -14.46
CA GLY A 135 -10.85 -8.66 -13.32
C GLY A 135 -11.25 -7.86 -12.08
N ALA A 136 -10.54 -6.77 -11.77
CA ALA A 136 -10.88 -5.91 -10.64
C ALA A 136 -12.27 -5.28 -10.78
N LEU A 137 -12.60 -4.76 -11.98
CA LEU A 137 -13.91 -4.19 -12.27
C LEU A 137 -15.02 -5.24 -12.21
N MET A 138 -14.78 -6.44 -12.75
CA MET A 138 -15.75 -7.53 -12.70
C MET A 138 -16.09 -7.94 -11.27
N VAL A 139 -15.10 -8.08 -10.39
CA VAL A 139 -15.34 -8.45 -8.98
C VAL A 139 -15.99 -7.31 -8.20
N ALA A 140 -15.67 -6.06 -8.53
CA ALA A 140 -16.21 -4.92 -7.81
C ALA A 140 -17.65 -4.55 -8.20
N LEU A 141 -18.03 -4.78 -9.46
CA LEU A 141 -19.32 -4.37 -10.02
C LEU A 141 -20.29 -5.52 -10.27
N GLY A 142 -19.81 -6.77 -10.24
CA GLY A 142 -20.63 -7.98 -10.35
C GLY A 142 -21.12 -8.46 -8.99
#